data_AF-A0A382V510-F1
#
_entry.id   AF-A0A382V510-F1
#
_cell.length_a   1.000
_cell.length_b   1.000
_cell.length_c   1.000
_cell.angle_alpha   90.00
_cell.angle_beta   90.00
_cell.angle_gamma   90.00
#
_symmetry.space_group_name_H-M   'P 1'
#
loop_
_entity.id
_entity.type
_entity.pdbx_description
1 polymer ?
#
loop_
_entity_poly.entity_id
_entity_poly.type
_entity_poly.pdbx_seq_one_letter_code
_entity_poly.pdbx_strand_id
1 'polypeptide(L)' 'MNSEELKNLRERIRHSAAHVMADVVTQLYPEAKLAIGPPTEDGF' A
#
# COMPACT_ATOMS: atom_id res chain seq x y z
N MET A 1 -16.54 -15.61 4.73
CA MET A 1 -16.45 -14.20 4.33
C MET A 1 -17.09 -14.05 2.97
N ASN A 2 -17.91 -13.03 2.78
CA ASN A 2 -18.49 -12.76 1.47
C ASN A 2 -17.46 -12.07 0.54
N SER A 3 -17.78 -11.95 -0.75
CA SER A 3 -16.88 -11.38 -1.75
C SER A 3 -16.47 -9.94 -1.43
N GLU A 4 -17.38 -9.16 -0.85
CA GLU A 4 -17.16 -7.76 -0.50
C GLU A 4 -16.21 -7.61 0.70
N GLU A 5 -16.37 -8.45 1.73
CA GLU A 5 -15.45 -8.52 2.87
C GLU A 5 -14.03 -8.90 2.43
N LEU A 6 -13.90 -9.86 1.51
CA LEU A 6 -12.59 -10.26 0.98
C LEU A 6 -11.94 -9.14 0.17
N LYS A 7 -12.72 -8.39 -0.61
CA LYS A 7 -12.21 -7.25 -1.38
C LYS A 7 -11.70 -6.15 -0.44
N ASN A 8 -12.50 -5.77 0.56
CA ASN A 8 -12.13 -4.79 1.57
C ASN A 8 -10.85 -5.21 2.33
N LEU A 9 -10.72 -6.50 2.68
CA LEU A 9 -9.51 -7.00 3.33
C LEU A 9 -8.28 -6.88 2.43
N ARG A 10 -8.39 -7.23 1.14
CA ARG A 10 -7.29 -7.09 0.18
C ARG A 10 -6.87 -5.64 0.01
N GLU A 11 -7.82 -4.72 -0.15
CA GLU A 11 -7.53 -3.28 -0.27
C GLU A 11 -6.73 -2.76 0.93
N ARG A 12 -7.13 -3.16 2.15
CA ARG A 12 -6.40 -2.79 3.39
C ARG A 12 -4.99 -3.34 3.42
N ILE A 13 -4.80 -4.63 3.10
CA ILE A 13 -3.48 -5.26 3.10
C ILE A 13 -2.56 -4.59 2.08
N ARG A 14 -3.08 -4.31 0.88
CA ARG A 14 -2.33 -3.64 -0.19
C ARG A 14 -1.93 -2.22 0.21
N HIS A 15 -2.85 -1.45 0.80
CA HIS A 15 -2.53 -0.11 1.32
C HIS A 15 -1.43 -0.16 2.39
N SER A 16 -1.50 -1.10 3.33
CA SER A 16 -0.46 -1.27 4.34
C SER A 16 0.89 -1.63 3.73
N ALA A 17 0.91 -2.47 2.71
CA ALA A 17 2.13 -2.83 2.01
C ALA A 17 2.75 -1.64 1.24
N ALA A 18 1.93 -0.71 0.72
CA ALA A 18 2.39 0.57 0.17
C ALA A 18 3.15 1.41 1.21
N HIS A 19 2.66 1.45 2.45
CA HIS A 19 3.36 2.14 3.54
C HIS A 19 4.70 1.48 3.91
N VAL A 20 4.78 0.15 3.90
CA VAL A 20 6.05 -0.56 4.15
C VAL A 20 7.07 -0.23 3.07
N MET A 21 6.67 -0.22 1.80
CA MET A 21 7.55 0.20 0.72
C MET A 21 8.01 1.65 0.90
N ALA A 22 7.09 2.56 1.23
CA ALA A 22 7.40 3.96 1.44
C ALA A 22 8.42 4.17 2.57
N ASP A 23 8.29 3.43 3.69
CA ASP A 23 9.25 3.49 4.82
C ASP A 23 10.66 3.08 4.39
N VAL A 24 10.80 1.97 3.66
CA VAL A 24 12.11 1.51 3.19
C VAL A 24 12.70 2.49 2.15
N VAL A 25 11.88 3.01 1.25
CA VAL A 25 12.33 3.95 0.20
C VAL A 25 12.86 5.24 0.82
N THR A 26 12.20 5.81 1.84
CA THR A 26 12.67 7.05 2.47
C THR A 26 13.90 6.84 3.35
N GLN A 27 14.12 5.63 3.89
CA GLN A 27 15.38 5.29 4.56
C GLN A 27 16.55 5.20 3.57
N LEU A 28 16.31 4.62 2.39
CA LEU A 28 17.34 4.47 1.35
C LEU A 28 17.61 5.79 0.59
N TYR A 29 16.56 6.60 0.40
CA TYR A 29 16.59 7.86 -0.35
C TYR A 29 15.93 8.97 0.47
N PRO A 30 16.65 9.61 1.41
CA PRO A 30 16.08 10.57 2.34
C PRO A 30 15.44 11.80 1.68
N GLU A 31 15.87 12.16 0.47
CA GLU A 31 15.31 13.26 -0.32
C GLU A 31 14.03 12.90 -1.08
N ALA A 32 13.65 11.62 -1.12
CA ALA A 32 12.44 11.17 -1.80
C ALA A 32 11.19 11.78 -1.16
N LYS A 33 10.33 12.38 -1.98
CA LYS A 33 9.07 12.99 -1.54
C LYS A 33 7.91 12.05 -1.85
N LEU A 34 7.23 11.59 -0.80
CA LEU A 34 6.05 10.75 -0.94
C LEU A 34 4.86 11.56 -1.46
N ALA A 35 4.08 10.95 -2.36
CA ALA A 35 2.83 11.49 -2.88
C ALA A 35 1.65 10.63 -2.41
N ILE A 36 1.03 9.85 -3.30
CA ILE A 36 -0.11 8.98 -3.01
C ILE A 36 0.24 7.56 -3.44
N GLY A 37 -0.05 6.57 -2.58
CA GLY A 37 0.10 5.14 -2.87
C GLY A 37 -1.18 4.38 -2.48
N PRO A 38 -2.23 4.39 -3.31
CA PRO A 38 -3.47 3.68 -3.02
C PRO A 38 -3.36 2.20 -3.38
N PRO A 39 -4.13 1.30 -2.76
CA PRO A 39 -4.26 -0.06 -3.25
C PRO A 39 -4.92 -0.08 -4.65
N THR A 40 -4.53 -1.06 -5.46
CA THR A 40 -5.07 -1.30 -6.80
C THR A 40 -5.74 -2.68 -6.87
N GLU A 41 -6.31 -3.01 -8.04
CA GLU A 41 -6.94 -4.32 -8.27
C GLU A 41 -5.98 -5.50 -8.08
N ASP A 42 -4.69 -5.30 -8.41
CA ASP A 42 -3.67 -6.36 -8.39
C ASP A 42 -2.59 -6.15 -7.31
N GLY A 43 -2.49 -4.96 -6.71
CA GLY A 43 -1.43 -4.64 -5.76
C GLY A 43 -1.64 -3.30 -5.05
N PHE A 44 -0.59 -2.49 -4.98
CA PHE A 44 -0.59 -1.09 -4.56
C PHE A 44 0.43 -0.32 -5.38
#